data_AF-B6QJS0-F1
#
_entry.id   AF-B6QJS0-F1
#
_cell.length_a   1.000
_cell.length_b   1.000
_cell.length_c   1.000
_cell.angle_alpha   90.00
_cell.angle_beta   90.00
_cell.angle_gamma   90.00
#
_symmetry.space_group_name_H-M   'P 1'
#
loop_
_entity.id
_entity.type
_entity.pdbx_description
1 polymer ?
#
loop_
_entity_poly.entity_id
_entity_poly.type
_entity_poly.pdbx_seq_one_letter_code
_entity_poly.pdbx_strand_id
1 'polypeptide(L)'
;MYTANRTAPLISYAQNYDILEDLPWAIAYRELATAFPDAKFILTSRATESAWLESIGKHNERRKWIGNKKVFGCKKASGEKCKKKYLDAYRAHNEGVRDFFDKEGKERLLELVVDAPTEMTSIKTGGKDTVMVDTKWLSLIDFLDLEEYVERSGWWRKLGLFPENNTVTGKLGKLWSKLQHAWVGTMNACEKGILKGVKLTVKIVKGFGFLTARGL
;
A
#
# COMPACT_ATOMS: atom_id res chain seq x y z
N MET A 1 -16.10 14.55 10.41
CA MET A 1 -16.87 13.46 9.77
C MET A 1 -17.36 13.96 8.42
N TYR A 2 -17.00 13.29 7.33
CA TYR A 2 -17.58 13.55 6.01
C TYR A 2 -18.90 12.77 5.92
N THR A 3 -20.01 13.45 5.65
CA THR A 3 -21.33 12.83 5.43
C THR A 3 -21.39 12.26 4.01
N ALA A 4 -22.13 11.15 3.81
CA ALA A 4 -22.22 10.35 2.58
C ALA A 4 -22.39 11.15 1.26
N ASN A 5 -22.97 12.35 1.30
CA ASN A 5 -23.18 13.19 0.11
C ASN A 5 -21.92 13.96 -0.37
N ARG A 6 -20.79 13.90 0.34
CA ARG A 6 -19.54 14.62 -0.03
C ARG A 6 -18.46 13.74 -0.67
N THR A 7 -18.59 12.42 -0.61
CA THR A 7 -17.61 11.47 -1.14
C THR A 7 -17.94 10.97 -2.55
N ALA A 8 -19.13 11.27 -3.09
CA ALA A 8 -19.53 10.81 -4.42
C ALA A 8 -18.52 11.14 -5.55
N PRO A 9 -17.92 12.36 -5.64
CA PRO A 9 -16.88 12.62 -6.64
C PRO A 9 -15.61 11.78 -6.44
N LEU A 10 -15.25 11.52 -5.18
CA LEU A 10 -14.11 10.69 -4.81
C LEU A 10 -14.33 9.23 -5.25
N ILE A 11 -15.51 8.68 -4.97
CA ILE A 11 -15.90 7.32 -5.37
C ILE A 11 -16.00 7.21 -6.89
N SER A 12 -16.56 8.20 -7.58
CA SER A 12 -16.61 8.21 -9.04
C SER A 12 -15.21 8.21 -9.66
N TYR A 13 -14.27 8.97 -9.10
CA TYR A 13 -12.88 8.95 -9.57
C TYR A 13 -12.22 7.59 -9.33
N ALA A 14 -12.47 6.97 -8.18
CA ALA A 14 -11.96 5.64 -7.82
C ALA A 14 -12.38 4.52 -8.80
N GLN A 15 -13.49 4.67 -9.53
CA GLN A 15 -13.94 3.67 -10.51
C GLN A 15 -12.97 3.48 -11.69
N ASN A 16 -12.08 4.44 -11.94
CA ASN A 16 -11.15 4.40 -13.06
C ASN A 16 -9.81 3.74 -12.71
N TYR A 17 -9.65 3.23 -11.49
CA TYR A 17 -8.39 2.69 -11.00
C TYR A 17 -8.60 1.35 -10.31
N ASP A 18 -7.65 0.45 -10.53
CA ASP A 18 -7.58 -0.79 -9.78
C ASP A 18 -7.02 -0.53 -8.39
N ILE A 19 -6.00 0.32 -8.24
CA ILE A 19 -5.27 0.50 -6.97
C ILE A 19 -5.40 1.94 -6.47
N LEU A 20 -5.68 2.11 -5.18
CA LEU A 20 -5.80 3.41 -4.52
C LEU A 20 -4.88 3.48 -3.31
N GLU A 21 -4.00 4.47 -3.26
CA GLU A 21 -3.00 4.61 -2.19
C GLU A 21 -2.84 6.04 -1.70
N ASP A 22 -2.42 6.18 -0.44
CA ASP A 22 -2.16 7.47 0.19
C ASP A 22 -3.44 8.32 0.32
N LEU A 23 -3.28 9.57 0.73
CA LEU A 23 -4.37 10.51 0.90
C LEU A 23 -4.88 11.00 -0.46
N PRO A 24 -6.21 11.12 -0.65
CA PRO A 24 -7.26 11.04 0.38
C PRO A 24 -7.87 9.64 0.58
N TRP A 25 -7.43 8.59 -0.13
CA TRP A 25 -8.09 7.28 -0.13
C TRP A 25 -8.08 6.61 1.24
N ALA A 26 -6.95 6.71 1.95
CA ALA A 26 -6.80 6.11 3.27
C ALA A 26 -7.84 6.62 4.29
N ILE A 27 -8.34 7.86 4.15
CA ILE A 27 -9.36 8.40 5.07
C ILE A 27 -10.81 8.13 4.62
N ALA A 28 -11.01 7.55 3.44
CA ALA A 28 -12.31 7.22 2.85
C ALA A 28 -12.55 5.70 2.75
N TYR A 29 -11.82 4.89 3.53
CA TYR A 29 -11.86 3.43 3.44
C TYR A 29 -13.24 2.83 3.67
N ARG A 30 -14.07 3.45 4.52
CA ARG A 30 -15.44 2.97 4.81
C ARG A 30 -16.33 3.14 3.59
N GLU A 31 -16.31 4.34 3.00
CA GLU A 31 -17.08 4.65 1.79
C GLU A 31 -16.60 3.82 0.60
N LEU A 32 -15.28 3.59 0.48
CA LEU A 32 -14.71 2.70 -0.53
C LEU A 32 -15.16 1.24 -0.33
N ALA A 33 -15.17 0.74 0.91
CA ALA A 33 -15.59 -0.62 1.21
C ALA A 33 -17.07 -0.87 0.90
N THR A 34 -17.92 0.13 1.13
CA THR A 34 -19.33 0.11 0.73
C THR A 34 -19.50 0.19 -0.79
N ALA A 35 -18.77 1.08 -1.46
CA ALA A 35 -18.89 1.27 -2.91
C ALA A 35 -18.30 0.09 -3.71
N PHE A 36 -17.34 -0.63 -3.12
CA PHE A 36 -16.64 -1.75 -3.75
C PHE A 36 -16.64 -2.95 -2.80
N PRO A 37 -17.73 -3.73 -2.75
CA PRO A 37 -17.90 -4.82 -1.79
C PRO A 37 -16.83 -5.92 -1.93
N ASP A 38 -16.33 -6.15 -3.14
CA ASP A 38 -15.30 -7.16 -3.41
C ASP A 38 -13.86 -6.61 -3.28
N ALA A 39 -13.70 -5.34 -2.90
CA ALA A 39 -12.37 -4.77 -2.71
C ALA A 39 -11.68 -5.35 -1.47
N LYS A 40 -10.37 -5.58 -1.62
CA LYS A 40 -9.45 -5.96 -0.54
C LYS A 40 -8.68 -4.73 -0.04
N PHE A 41 -8.35 -4.73 1.24
CA PHE A 41 -7.74 -3.60 1.93
C PHE A 41 -6.43 -4.01 2.57
N ILE A 42 -5.37 -3.19 2.42
CA ILE A 42 -4.08 -3.46 3.04
C ILE A 42 -3.74 -2.29 3.97
N LEU A 43 -3.74 -2.52 5.29
CA LEU A 43 -3.28 -1.55 6.26
C LEU A 43 -1.77 -1.70 6.44
N THR A 44 -1.00 -0.79 5.83
CA THR A 44 0.44 -0.72 6.07
C THR A 44 0.76 0.09 7.32
N SER A 45 1.72 -0.38 8.09
CA SER A 45 2.21 0.27 9.31
C SER A 45 3.72 0.15 9.43
N ARG A 46 4.29 0.87 10.40
CA ARG A 46 5.70 0.70 10.80
C ARG A 46 5.77 -0.09 12.10
N ALA A 47 6.89 -0.74 12.34
CA ALA A 47 7.14 -1.58 13.50
C ALA A 47 6.96 -0.81 14.82
N THR A 48 7.24 0.49 14.80
CA THR A 48 6.99 1.39 15.92
C THR A 48 6.37 2.70 15.46
N GLU A 49 5.61 3.32 16.37
CA GLU A 49 5.04 4.65 16.15
C GLU A 49 6.11 5.74 16.01
N SER A 50 7.24 5.59 16.71
CA SER A 50 8.37 6.51 16.60
C SER A 50 9.00 6.43 15.21
N ALA A 51 9.18 5.23 14.65
CA ALA A 51 9.65 5.03 13.28
C ALA A 51 8.66 5.64 12.26
N TRP A 52 7.35 5.46 12.47
CA TRP A 52 6.34 6.13 11.64
C TRP A 52 6.43 7.65 11.73
N LEU A 53 6.51 8.21 12.95
CA LEU A 53 6.55 9.65 13.17
C LEU A 53 7.80 10.30 12.56
N GLU A 54 8.95 9.63 12.64
CA GLU A 54 10.18 10.06 11.98
C GLU A 54 10.01 10.03 10.45
N SER A 55 9.44 8.96 9.91
CA SER A 55 9.20 8.79 8.47
C SER A 55 8.30 9.90 7.90
N ILE A 56 7.14 10.13 8.53
CA ILE A 56 6.20 11.18 8.11
C ILE A 56 6.78 12.59 8.34
N GLY A 57 7.62 12.76 9.37
CA GLY A 57 8.38 13.99 9.60
C GLY A 57 9.29 14.33 8.42
N LYS A 58 10.17 13.40 8.03
CA LYS A 58 11.08 13.54 6.87
C LYS A 58 10.32 13.76 5.57
N HIS A 59 9.18 13.08 5.38
CA HIS A 59 8.34 13.29 4.20
C HIS A 59 7.78 14.73 4.13
N ASN A 60 7.22 15.22 5.25
CA ASN A 60 6.62 16.55 5.34
C ASN A 60 7.63 17.70 5.23
N GLU A 61 8.91 17.44 5.51
CA GLU A 61 9.98 18.42 5.27
C GLU A 61 10.22 18.65 3.78
N ARG A 62 10.18 17.56 2.98
CA ARG A 62 10.38 17.62 1.52
C ARG A 62 9.18 18.23 0.81
N ARG A 63 7.96 18.02 1.33
CA ARG A 63 6.71 18.48 0.71
C ARG A 63 5.77 19.09 1.74
N LYS A 64 5.58 20.41 1.66
CA LYS A 64 4.57 21.11 2.47
C LYS A 64 3.20 20.94 1.85
N TRP A 65 2.47 19.91 2.25
CA TRP A 65 1.09 19.72 1.79
C TRP A 65 0.09 20.30 2.79
N ILE A 66 -0.82 21.16 2.30
CA ILE A 66 -1.79 21.86 3.16
C ILE A 66 -2.83 20.89 3.76
N GLY A 67 -3.05 19.74 3.13
CA GLY A 67 -3.95 18.69 3.60
C GLY A 67 -3.51 18.06 4.92
N ASN A 68 -2.23 18.12 5.28
CA ASN A 68 -1.72 17.65 6.57
C ASN A 68 -2.45 18.29 7.75
N LYS A 69 -2.74 19.61 7.68
CA LYS A 69 -3.47 20.29 8.75
C LYS A 69 -4.89 19.75 8.90
N LYS A 70 -5.52 19.31 7.80
CA LYS A 70 -6.88 18.74 7.83
C LYS A 70 -6.89 17.33 8.39
N VAL A 71 -5.89 16.51 8.04
CA VAL A 71 -5.82 15.10 8.45
C VAL A 71 -5.24 14.96 9.87
N PHE A 72 -4.13 15.63 10.18
CA PHE A 72 -3.39 15.48 11.43
C PHE A 72 -3.54 16.66 12.39
N GLY A 73 -4.27 17.72 12.01
CA GLY A 73 -4.41 18.92 12.85
C GLY A 73 -3.17 19.82 12.94
N CYS A 74 -2.08 19.48 12.25
CA CYS A 74 -0.84 20.25 12.14
C CYS A 74 -0.28 20.17 10.71
N LYS A 75 0.43 21.21 10.25
CA LYS A 75 1.06 21.21 8.91
C LYS A 75 2.31 20.32 8.84
N LYS A 76 2.97 20.11 9.98
CA LYS A 76 4.22 19.36 10.14
C LYS A 76 4.21 18.60 11.47
N ALA A 77 4.91 17.48 11.52
CA ALA A 77 5.13 16.68 12.73
C ALA A 77 6.30 17.22 13.60
N SER A 78 6.35 18.55 13.79
CA SER A 78 7.44 19.23 14.51
C SER A 78 6.94 19.89 15.79
N GLY A 79 7.70 19.76 16.87
CA GLY A 79 7.28 20.20 18.22
C GLY A 79 6.32 19.22 18.89
N GLU A 80 6.39 19.13 20.21
CA GLU A 80 5.71 18.11 21.01
C GLU A 80 4.20 18.06 20.77
N LYS A 81 3.53 19.22 20.81
CA LYS A 81 2.09 19.34 20.56
C LYS A 81 1.66 18.78 19.19
N CYS A 82 2.44 19.04 18.14
CA CYS A 82 2.10 18.53 16.81
C CYS A 82 2.48 17.06 16.64
N LYS A 83 3.59 16.61 17.23
CA LYS A 83 3.96 15.18 17.27
C LYS A 83 2.83 14.36 17.91
N LYS A 84 2.30 14.81 19.05
CA LYS A 84 1.16 14.15 19.71
C LYS A 84 -0.06 14.07 18.78
N LYS A 85 -0.44 15.16 18.12
CA LYS A 85 -1.58 15.15 17.18
C LYS A 85 -1.42 14.19 16.00
N TYR A 86 -0.20 14.08 15.45
CA TYR A 86 0.09 13.10 14.39
C TYR A 86 -0.06 11.67 14.90
N LEU A 87 0.47 11.37 16.09
CA LEU A 87 0.34 10.06 16.72
C LEU A 87 -1.11 9.72 17.06
N ASP A 88 -1.85 10.67 17.64
CA ASP A 88 -3.28 10.49 17.95
C ASP A 88 -4.07 10.16 16.67
N ALA A 89 -3.81 10.87 15.56
CA ALA A 89 -4.45 10.61 14.28
C ALA A 89 -4.04 9.26 13.66
N TYR A 90 -2.77 8.86 13.78
CA TYR A 90 -2.28 7.56 13.33
C TYR A 90 -2.94 6.40 14.08
N ARG A 91 -2.97 6.48 15.42
CA ARG A 91 -3.62 5.47 16.28
C ARG A 91 -5.11 5.36 15.97
N ALA A 92 -5.82 6.50 15.97
CA ALA A 92 -7.24 6.53 15.69
C ALA A 92 -7.59 6.00 14.29
N HIS A 93 -6.72 6.23 13.30
CA HIS A 93 -6.90 5.66 11.96
C HIS A 93 -6.73 4.14 11.97
N ASN A 94 -5.62 3.64 12.52
CA ASN A 94 -5.32 2.21 12.54
C ASN A 94 -6.38 1.42 13.34
N GLU A 95 -6.74 1.89 14.53
CA GLU A 95 -7.82 1.31 15.33
C GLU A 95 -9.15 1.36 14.57
N GLY A 96 -9.49 2.50 13.98
CA GLY A 96 -10.73 2.63 13.22
C GLY A 96 -10.82 1.69 12.01
N VAL A 97 -9.70 1.42 11.33
CA VAL A 97 -9.65 0.44 10.22
C VAL A 97 -9.89 -0.97 10.73
N ARG A 98 -9.18 -1.38 11.80
CA ARG A 98 -9.36 -2.70 12.43
C ARG A 98 -10.80 -2.90 12.91
N ASP A 99 -11.32 -1.97 13.69
CA ASP A 99 -12.69 -2.01 14.22
C ASP A 99 -13.77 -2.09 13.14
N PHE A 100 -13.49 -1.55 11.95
CA PHE A 100 -14.41 -1.61 10.83
C PHE A 100 -14.37 -2.98 10.15
N PHE A 101 -13.19 -3.49 9.80
CA PHE A 101 -13.08 -4.79 9.12
C PHE A 101 -13.34 -5.99 10.04
N ASP A 102 -13.15 -5.86 11.35
CA ASP A 102 -13.62 -6.84 12.32
C ASP A 102 -15.15 -7.04 12.26
N LYS A 103 -15.90 -6.05 11.75
CA LYS A 103 -17.36 -6.11 11.59
C LYS A 103 -17.79 -6.41 10.15
N GLU A 104 -17.07 -5.86 9.16
CA GLU A 104 -17.47 -5.89 7.75
C GLU A 104 -16.89 -7.08 6.96
N GLY A 105 -15.90 -7.79 7.52
CA GLY A 105 -15.24 -8.92 6.87
C GLY A 105 -13.73 -8.85 7.06
N LYS A 106 -13.22 -9.60 8.03
CA LYS A 106 -11.80 -9.58 8.41
C LYS A 106 -10.90 -10.12 7.30
N GLU A 107 -11.41 -11.04 6.49
CA GLU A 107 -10.77 -11.57 5.28
C GLU A 107 -10.50 -10.52 4.20
N ARG A 108 -11.15 -9.34 4.30
CA ARG A 108 -10.91 -8.21 3.38
C ARG A 108 -9.77 -7.31 3.84
N LEU A 109 -9.14 -7.57 4.98
CA LEU A 109 -8.05 -6.75 5.51
C LEU A 109 -6.76 -7.56 5.70
N LEU A 110 -5.68 -7.09 5.08
CA LEU A 110 -4.31 -7.51 5.39
C LEU A 110 -3.60 -6.40 6.16
N GLU A 111 -3.00 -6.72 7.30
CA GLU A 111 -2.08 -5.82 7.99
C GLU A 111 -0.63 -6.15 7.59
N LEU A 112 0.14 -5.14 7.20
CA LEU A 112 1.52 -5.31 6.76
C LEU A 112 2.45 -4.30 7.45
N VAL A 113 3.40 -4.80 8.23
CA VAL A 113 4.46 -3.98 8.84
C VAL A 113 5.61 -3.86 7.84
N VAL A 114 5.76 -2.69 7.23
CA VAL A 114 6.63 -2.53 6.05
C VAL A 114 8.13 -2.56 6.35
N ASP A 115 8.50 -2.27 7.59
CA ASP A 115 9.86 -2.30 8.13
C ASP A 115 10.05 -3.43 9.16
N ALA A 116 9.17 -4.44 9.14
CA ALA A 116 9.45 -5.69 9.82
C ALA A 116 10.73 -6.33 9.23
N PRO A 117 11.50 -7.06 10.05
CA PRO A 117 12.68 -7.78 9.58
C PRO A 117 12.38 -8.60 8.32
N THR A 118 13.33 -8.61 7.39
CA THR A 118 13.25 -9.46 6.20
C THR A 118 13.35 -10.92 6.61
N GLU A 119 12.31 -11.67 6.31
CA GLU A 119 12.28 -13.12 6.46
C GLU A 119 12.20 -13.74 5.07
N MET A 120 13.19 -14.57 4.74
CA MET A 120 13.28 -15.20 3.42
C MET A 120 12.81 -16.65 3.52
N THR A 121 11.84 -17.01 2.69
CA THR A 121 11.32 -18.38 2.60
C THR A 121 11.66 -18.98 1.24
N SER A 122 11.99 -20.26 1.27
CA SER A 122 12.27 -21.05 0.08
C SER A 122 10.97 -21.62 -0.48
N ILE A 123 10.62 -21.29 -1.71
CA ILE A 123 9.41 -21.78 -2.37
C ILE A 123 9.76 -22.62 -3.60
N LYS A 124 9.00 -23.69 -3.81
CA LYS A 124 9.12 -24.55 -4.99
C LYS A 124 8.28 -23.96 -6.12
N THR A 125 8.90 -23.79 -7.28
CA THR A 125 8.22 -23.37 -8.51
C THR A 125 8.10 -24.57 -9.46
N GLY A 126 7.15 -24.53 -10.41
CA GLY A 126 6.69 -25.62 -11.29
C GLY A 126 7.74 -26.32 -12.16
N GLY A 127 8.75 -26.94 -11.54
CA GLY A 127 9.84 -27.63 -12.23
C GLY A 127 11.05 -28.05 -11.40
N LYS A 128 11.03 -27.98 -10.06
CA LYS A 128 12.08 -28.39 -9.08
C LYS A 128 13.02 -27.29 -8.56
N ASP A 129 12.94 -26.08 -9.11
CA ASP A 129 13.77 -24.99 -8.63
C ASP A 129 13.16 -24.37 -7.36
N THR A 130 14.03 -24.15 -6.38
CA THR A 130 13.73 -23.40 -5.16
C THR A 130 14.18 -21.96 -5.33
N VAL A 131 13.29 -21.00 -5.07
CA VAL A 131 13.66 -19.57 -5.03
C VAL A 131 13.43 -19.02 -3.63
N MET A 132 14.27 -18.07 -3.23
CA MET A 132 14.12 -17.37 -1.95
C MET A 132 13.27 -16.12 -2.17
N VAL A 133 12.20 -15.99 -1.40
CA VAL A 133 11.25 -14.87 -1.49
C VAL A 133 10.97 -14.32 -0.09
N ASP A 134 10.91 -13.00 0.02
CA ASP A 134 10.51 -12.33 1.26
C ASP A 134 9.07 -12.72 1.65
N THR A 135 8.82 -13.09 2.91
CA THR A 135 7.49 -13.51 3.39
C THR A 135 6.41 -12.43 3.23
N LYS A 136 6.80 -11.15 3.14
CA LYS A 136 5.87 -10.05 2.82
C LYS A 136 5.28 -10.18 1.41
N TRP A 137 6.07 -10.66 0.44
CA TRP A 137 5.54 -10.97 -0.89
C TRP A 137 4.54 -12.13 -0.83
N LEU A 138 4.86 -13.19 -0.08
CA LEU A 138 3.97 -14.35 0.05
C LEU A 138 2.63 -13.94 0.66
N SER A 139 2.66 -13.13 1.72
CA SER A 139 1.44 -12.62 2.37
C SER A 139 0.57 -11.80 1.41
N LEU A 140 1.18 -10.98 0.55
CA LEU A 140 0.44 -10.19 -0.44
C LEU A 140 -0.08 -11.03 -1.61
N ILE A 141 0.67 -12.03 -2.05
CA ILE A 141 0.26 -12.90 -3.16
C ILE A 141 -0.95 -13.73 -2.73
N ASP A 142 -0.88 -14.35 -1.55
CA ASP A 142 -1.97 -15.12 -0.93
C ASP A 142 -3.18 -14.23 -0.70
N PHE A 143 -2.98 -13.09 -0.03
CA PHE A 143 -4.08 -12.18 0.24
C PHE A 143 -4.76 -11.65 -1.03
N LEU A 144 -4.06 -11.55 -2.17
CA LEU A 144 -4.60 -11.03 -3.42
C LEU A 144 -5.01 -12.13 -4.41
N ASP A 145 -4.95 -13.40 -4.03
CA ASP A 145 -5.20 -14.57 -4.89
C ASP A 145 -4.34 -14.55 -6.18
N LEU A 146 -3.05 -14.25 -6.05
CA LEU A 146 -2.14 -14.06 -7.18
C LEU A 146 -1.24 -15.27 -7.48
N GLU A 147 -1.34 -16.38 -6.75
CA GLU A 147 -0.47 -17.56 -6.90
C GLU A 147 -0.41 -18.04 -8.35
N GLU A 148 -1.57 -18.31 -8.95
CA GLU A 148 -1.64 -18.86 -10.31
C GLU A 148 -1.02 -17.89 -11.32
N TYR A 149 -1.24 -16.59 -11.11
CA TYR A 149 -0.63 -15.57 -11.96
C TYR A 149 0.88 -15.56 -11.82
N VAL A 150 1.41 -15.53 -10.60
CA VAL A 150 2.85 -15.48 -10.33
C VAL A 150 3.54 -16.74 -10.84
N GLU A 151 2.89 -17.90 -10.70
CA GLU A 151 3.37 -19.19 -11.20
C GLU A 151 3.42 -19.19 -12.74
N ARG A 152 2.29 -18.94 -13.41
CA ARG A 152 2.20 -18.95 -14.89
C ARG A 152 3.14 -17.93 -15.54
N SER A 153 3.34 -16.80 -14.88
CA SER A 153 4.20 -15.72 -15.40
C SER A 153 5.68 -15.89 -15.05
N GLY A 154 6.04 -16.91 -14.26
CA GLY A 154 7.41 -17.17 -13.81
C GLY A 154 7.99 -16.07 -12.90
N TRP A 155 7.13 -15.30 -12.23
CA TRP A 155 7.53 -14.11 -11.46
C TRP A 155 8.19 -14.43 -10.13
N TRP A 156 8.06 -15.66 -9.62
CA TRP A 156 8.75 -16.10 -8.41
C TRP A 156 10.25 -15.79 -8.43
N ARG A 157 10.91 -15.91 -9.59
CA ARG A 157 12.34 -15.60 -9.77
C ARG A 157 12.67 -14.11 -9.73
N LYS A 158 11.68 -13.22 -9.78
CA LYS A 158 11.83 -11.76 -9.85
C LYS A 158 11.46 -11.04 -8.56
N LEU A 159 10.73 -11.69 -7.64
CA LEU A 159 10.22 -11.04 -6.43
C LEU A 159 11.34 -10.69 -5.43
N GLY A 160 12.24 -11.64 -5.14
CA GLY A 160 13.40 -11.42 -4.27
C GLY A 160 13.03 -10.75 -2.94
N LEU A 161 13.75 -9.67 -2.60
CA LEU A 161 13.49 -8.83 -1.43
C LEU A 161 12.23 -7.98 -1.63
N PHE A 162 11.48 -7.76 -0.54
CA PHE A 162 10.39 -6.79 -0.58
C PHE A 162 10.94 -5.37 -0.78
N PRO A 163 10.31 -4.53 -1.62
CA PRO A 163 10.89 -3.25 -2.03
C PRO A 163 10.96 -2.24 -0.88
N GLU A 164 12.17 -1.78 -0.58
CA GLU A 164 12.45 -0.66 0.33
C GLU A 164 12.66 0.65 -0.46
N ASN A 165 11.59 1.22 -1.01
CA ASN A 165 11.69 2.51 -1.71
C ASN A 165 11.57 3.70 -0.72
N ASN A 166 12.13 4.86 -1.10
CA ASN A 166 12.24 6.13 -0.35
C ASN A 166 13.37 6.27 0.69
N THR A 167 14.33 5.35 0.75
CA THR A 167 15.62 5.58 1.45
C THR A 167 16.59 6.35 0.54
N VAL A 168 17.30 7.35 1.07
CA VAL A 168 18.01 8.39 0.27
C VAL A 168 19.38 7.94 -0.26
N THR A 169 19.80 6.69 -0.11
CA THR A 169 21.23 6.38 -0.31
C THR A 169 21.49 5.15 -1.16
N GLY A 170 22.09 5.38 -2.34
CA GLY A 170 22.98 4.40 -2.99
C GLY A 170 22.61 3.95 -4.40
N LYS A 171 23.57 3.26 -5.05
CA LYS A 171 23.42 2.62 -6.37
C LYS A 171 22.22 1.65 -6.44
N LEU A 172 21.80 1.07 -5.32
CA LEU A 172 20.60 0.23 -5.22
C LEU A 172 19.32 0.99 -5.59
N GLY A 173 19.17 2.26 -5.20
CA GLY A 173 18.00 3.08 -5.57
C GLY A 173 17.84 3.24 -7.09
N LYS A 174 18.95 3.28 -7.83
CA LYS A 174 18.95 3.32 -9.31
C LYS A 174 18.57 1.97 -9.94
N LEU A 175 18.91 0.86 -9.29
CA LEU A 175 18.50 -0.48 -9.70
C LEU A 175 17.00 -0.71 -9.43
N TRP A 176 16.50 -0.22 -8.31
CA TRP A 176 15.08 -0.26 -7.95
C TRP A 176 14.21 0.62 -8.84
N SER A 177 14.69 1.78 -9.30
CA SER A 177 14.00 2.55 -10.34
C SER A 177 13.79 1.73 -11.63
N LYS A 178 14.73 0.86 -12.01
CA LYS A 178 14.57 -0.06 -13.16
C LYS A 178 13.54 -1.17 -12.88
N LEU A 179 13.55 -1.73 -11.67
CA LEU A 179 12.55 -2.72 -11.24
C LEU A 179 11.14 -2.09 -11.13
N GLN A 180 11.05 -0.84 -10.70
CA GLN A 180 9.83 -0.04 -10.69
C GLN A 180 9.34 0.23 -12.12
N HIS A 181 10.24 0.48 -13.08
CA HIS A 181 9.86 0.54 -14.50
C HIS A 181 9.37 -0.79 -15.05
N ALA A 182 9.94 -1.92 -14.60
CA ALA A 182 9.44 -3.24 -14.95
C ALA A 182 8.06 -3.54 -14.32
N TRP A 183 7.84 -3.14 -13.06
CA TRP A 183 6.55 -3.20 -12.37
C TRP A 183 5.49 -2.37 -13.08
N VAL A 184 5.79 -1.10 -13.40
CA VAL A 184 4.89 -0.23 -14.17
C VAL A 184 4.63 -0.81 -15.56
N GLY A 185 5.64 -1.38 -16.23
CA GLY A 185 5.46 -2.09 -17.50
C GLY A 185 4.53 -3.30 -17.39
N THR A 186 4.53 -3.99 -16.25
CA THR A 186 3.68 -5.14 -15.95
C THR A 186 2.24 -4.73 -15.71
N MET A 187 2.04 -3.66 -14.93
CA MET A 187 0.73 -3.06 -14.73
C MET A 187 0.14 -2.53 -16.05
N ASN A 188 0.96 -1.90 -16.90
CA ASN A 188 0.54 -1.43 -18.23
C ASN A 188 0.25 -2.59 -19.21
N ALA A 189 0.86 -3.76 -19.01
CA ALA A 189 0.56 -4.95 -19.82
C ALA A 189 -0.78 -5.59 -19.41
N CYS A 190 -1.14 -5.53 -18.13
CA CYS A 190 -2.48 -5.85 -17.63
C CYS A 190 -3.52 -4.86 -18.19
N GLU A 191 -3.20 -3.56 -18.24
CA GLU A 191 -4.05 -2.51 -18.80
C GLU A 191 -4.28 -2.67 -20.32
N LYS A 192 -3.29 -3.16 -21.07
CA LYS A 192 -3.37 -3.35 -22.54
C LYS A 192 -4.11 -4.62 -22.99
N GLY A 193 -4.78 -5.34 -22.08
CA GLY A 193 -5.71 -6.41 -22.46
C GLY A 193 -5.04 -7.66 -23.06
N ILE A 194 -3.77 -7.92 -22.74
CA ILE A 194 -3.08 -9.18 -23.10
C ILE A 194 -3.72 -10.37 -22.35
N LEU A 195 -4.47 -10.12 -21.28
CA LEU A 195 -5.33 -11.08 -20.60
C LEU A 195 -6.81 -10.90 -21.01
N LYS A 196 -7.14 -11.23 -22.27
CA LYS A 196 -8.56 -11.41 -22.65
C LYS A 196 -9.12 -12.59 -21.85
N GLY A 197 -9.96 -12.30 -20.86
CA GLY A 197 -10.72 -13.32 -20.10
C GLY A 197 -10.53 -13.28 -18.59
N VAL A 198 -9.61 -12.45 -18.06
CA VAL A 198 -9.47 -12.27 -16.62
C VAL A 198 -10.01 -10.89 -16.24
N LYS A 199 -11.22 -10.81 -15.68
CA LYS A 199 -11.68 -9.65 -14.91
C LYS A 199 -10.95 -9.64 -13.56
N LEU A 200 -9.66 -9.30 -13.57
CA LEU A 200 -8.91 -9.01 -12.34
C LEU A 200 -9.36 -7.65 -11.84
N THR A 201 -10.37 -7.62 -10.97
CA THR A 201 -10.70 -6.42 -10.17
C THR A 201 -9.73 -6.40 -8.99
N VAL A 202 -8.44 -6.17 -9.24
CA VAL A 202 -7.41 -6.15 -8.18
C VAL A 202 -7.43 -4.80 -7.50
N LYS A 203 -8.26 -4.68 -6.47
CA LYS A 203 -8.30 -3.51 -5.60
C LYS A 203 -7.29 -3.63 -4.48
N ILE A 204 -6.15 -2.95 -4.65
CA ILE A 204 -5.12 -2.78 -3.61
C ILE A 204 -5.38 -1.42 -2.95
N VAL A 205 -5.78 -1.42 -1.68
CA VAL A 205 -5.73 -0.22 -0.83
C VAL A 205 -4.39 -0.23 -0.13
N LYS A 206 -3.50 0.72 -0.42
CA LYS A 206 -2.29 0.89 0.42
C LYS A 206 -2.62 1.81 1.60
N GLY A 207 -2.51 1.26 2.80
CA GLY A 207 -2.55 1.99 4.07
C GLY A 207 -1.35 2.93 4.22
N PHE A 208 -1.23 3.53 5.41
CA PHE A 208 -0.26 4.58 5.75
C PHE A 208 1.21 4.13 5.61
N GLY A 209 1.74 4.17 4.37
CA GLY A 209 3.13 3.82 4.07
C GLY A 209 3.47 4.07 2.60
N PHE A 210 4.01 5.26 2.33
CA PHE A 210 4.38 5.84 1.04
C PHE A 210 5.07 4.91 0.01
N LEU A 211 4.55 4.90 -1.23
CA LEU A 211 5.22 4.39 -2.44
C LEU A 211 4.89 5.26 -3.67
N THR A 212 5.26 6.55 -3.68
CA THR A 212 4.99 7.43 -4.83
C THR A 212 5.90 7.18 -6.04
N ALA A 213 5.30 6.86 -7.20
CA ALA A 213 5.73 7.29 -8.55
C ALA A 213 4.98 8.61 -8.88
N ARG A 214 5.39 9.62 -9.67
CA ARG A 214 6.57 9.95 -10.50
C ARG A 214 6.52 11.49 -10.81
N GLY A 215 7.61 12.08 -11.31
CA GLY A 215 7.65 13.36 -12.06
C GLY A 215 8.78 14.30 -11.60
N LEU A 216 9.73 14.77 -12.40
CA LEU A 216 10.02 14.73 -13.85
C LEU A 216 11.31 13.94 -14.13
#